data_AF-T0LE03-F1
#
_entry.id   AF-T0LE03-F1
#
_cell.length_a   1.000
_cell.length_b   1.000
_cell.length_c   1.000
_cell.angle_alpha   90.00
_cell.angle_beta   90.00
_cell.angle_gamma   90.00
#
_symmetry.space_group_name_H-M   'P 1'
#
loop_
_entity.id
_entity.type
_entity.pdbx_description
1 polymer ?
#
loop_
_entity_poly.entity_id
_entity_poly.type
_entity_poly.pdbx_seq_one_letter_code
_entity_poly.pdbx_strand_id
1 'polypeptide(L)'
;MRGRLQKDDFNDEGFRNADETEVPQLQQHAKKLTEAGRAATCRRFLNDLSQLLNSMRMWAANDGSLSHMSDQDKRNEEGHIRRQLASLDRDFKKAVDQCLTSIKEALAESIYDYFDLTIPSASAAAVPTATSWGAHRSEGGMFWATYKATCRRSGVYAGASGPRDFNAELFEPISKQLATGWERAFQRRLPQALEGFAMSARLLLDNFHRGAIARSQQRGTNYAGINMLSQQLRTHTARLKEVPGLLRIVVQELQREASRGFHPVITDEMQPGYDLCVAECGPGSYARMKSHMINHVENARHTMFRRSTDSVKEQLKALCKRVEDDMAVQVQDIYNLLARDYLSVLVGVDSSVQPAGLPRAERLLRAEMYPILQGTSRWFAKSPAAEVSSVSEDVDPFAEDDDLAASQLQDEFQAGAHQARVKTEAV
;
A
#
# COMPACT_ATOMS: atom_id res chain seq x y z
N MET A 1 4.69 -39.85 37.26
CA MET A 1 5.57 -39.14 36.32
C MET A 1 6.71 -38.50 37.11
N ARG A 2 7.95 -38.96 36.92
CA ARG A 2 9.17 -38.37 37.51
C ARG A 2 9.95 -37.69 36.38
N GLY A 3 10.19 -36.39 36.49
CA GLY A 3 11.00 -35.64 35.52
C GLY A 3 10.63 -34.16 35.41
N ARG A 4 10.54 -33.42 36.52
CA ARG A 4 10.37 -31.96 36.47
C ARG A 4 11.26 -31.27 37.50
N LEU A 5 11.85 -30.15 37.09
CA LEU A 5 12.86 -29.41 37.86
C LEU A 5 12.17 -28.58 38.93
N GLN A 6 12.74 -28.55 40.14
CA GLN A 6 12.24 -27.83 41.32
C GLN A 6 12.28 -26.28 41.17
N LYS A 7 12.69 -25.79 40.01
CA LYS A 7 12.81 -24.36 39.64
C LYS A 7 11.64 -23.83 38.83
N ASP A 8 10.75 -24.71 38.40
CA ASP A 8 9.51 -24.28 37.78
C ASP A 8 8.54 -23.95 38.93
N ASP A 9 8.37 -22.65 39.23
CA ASP A 9 7.31 -22.14 40.12
C ASP A 9 5.94 -22.46 39.47
N PHE A 10 5.56 -23.73 39.56
CA PHE A 10 4.29 -24.21 39.04
C PHE A 10 3.22 -23.92 40.08
N ASN A 11 2.40 -22.89 39.82
CA ASN A 11 1.20 -22.65 40.60
C ASN A 11 0.14 -23.71 40.23
N ASP A 12 -0.16 -24.62 41.15
CA ASP A 12 -1.02 -25.80 40.94
C ASP A 12 -2.52 -25.46 40.82
N GLU A 13 -2.86 -24.17 40.85
CA GLU A 13 -4.24 -23.69 40.95
C GLU A 13 -4.90 -23.36 39.60
N GLY A 14 -4.17 -23.48 38.49
CA GLY A 14 -4.64 -23.08 37.16
C GLY A 14 -5.03 -21.60 37.10
N PHE A 15 -5.62 -21.17 35.99
CA PHE A 15 -6.21 -19.83 35.89
C PHE A 15 -7.54 -19.82 36.64
N ARG A 16 -7.63 -19.00 37.69
CA ARG A 16 -8.81 -18.92 38.57
C ARG A 16 -9.93 -18.08 37.96
N ASN A 17 -9.60 -17.21 37.00
CA ASN A 17 -10.54 -16.39 36.24
C ASN A 17 -10.03 -16.18 34.80
N ALA A 18 -10.91 -15.68 33.94
CA ALA A 18 -10.58 -15.44 32.53
C ALA A 18 -9.49 -14.36 32.37
N ASP A 19 -9.38 -13.39 33.28
CA ASP A 19 -8.41 -12.29 33.18
C ASP A 19 -6.96 -12.75 33.39
N GLU A 20 -6.74 -13.80 34.19
CA GLU A 20 -5.45 -14.44 34.39
C GLU A 20 -4.97 -15.23 33.16
N THR A 21 -5.87 -15.56 32.23
CA THR A 21 -5.50 -16.22 30.97
C THR A 21 -4.90 -15.27 29.93
N GLU A 22 -4.94 -13.96 30.20
CA GLU A 22 -4.58 -12.87 29.28
C GLU A 22 -5.40 -12.81 27.97
N VAL A 23 -6.32 -13.77 27.76
CA VAL A 23 -7.19 -13.84 26.58
C VAL A 23 -8.13 -12.62 26.48
N PRO A 24 -8.74 -12.10 27.57
CA PRO A 24 -9.56 -10.89 27.50
C PRO A 24 -8.78 -9.65 27.07
N GLN A 25 -7.55 -9.48 27.58
CA GLN A 25 -6.65 -8.38 27.23
C GLN A 25 -6.22 -8.51 25.76
N LEU A 26 -5.91 -9.72 25.30
CA LEU A 26 -5.62 -10.00 23.89
C LEU A 26 -6.82 -9.69 22.99
N GLN A 27 -8.05 -10.04 23.40
CA GLN A 27 -9.27 -9.69 22.66
C GLN A 27 -9.51 -8.19 22.61
N GLN A 28 -9.26 -7.46 23.71
CA GLN A 28 -9.37 -6.00 23.73
C GLN A 28 -8.31 -5.35 22.83
N HIS A 29 -7.08 -5.85 22.88
CA HIS A 29 -5.99 -5.41 22.02
C HIS A 29 -6.31 -5.64 20.54
N ALA A 30 -6.75 -6.84 20.17
CA ALA A 30 -7.17 -7.17 18.81
C ALA A 30 -8.35 -6.29 18.34
N LYS A 31 -9.33 -6.02 19.22
CA LYS A 31 -10.43 -5.08 18.92
C LYS A 31 -9.91 -3.67 18.67
N LYS A 32 -8.99 -3.18 19.49
CA LYS A 32 -8.37 -1.85 19.38
C LYS A 32 -7.54 -1.70 18.11
N LEU A 33 -6.76 -2.71 17.74
CA LEU A 33 -6.00 -2.75 16.47
C LEU A 33 -6.93 -2.57 15.26
N THR A 34 -8.11 -3.20 15.28
CA THR A 34 -9.07 -3.09 14.16
C THR A 34 -9.88 -1.79 14.17
N GLU A 35 -9.81 -0.99 15.22
CA GLU A 35 -10.70 0.16 15.42
C GLU A 35 -10.47 1.25 14.37
N ALA A 36 -9.21 1.58 14.06
CA ALA A 36 -8.87 2.57 13.05
C ALA A 36 -9.38 2.18 11.66
N GLY A 37 -9.15 0.92 11.25
CA GLY A 37 -9.62 0.37 9.98
C GLY A 37 -11.14 0.31 9.89
N ARG A 38 -11.82 -0.13 10.97
CA ARG A 38 -13.28 -0.12 11.07
C ARG A 38 -13.85 1.29 11.01
N ALA A 39 -13.25 2.24 11.72
CA ALA A 39 -13.67 3.63 11.71
C ALA A 39 -13.50 4.26 10.31
N ALA A 40 -12.41 3.97 9.62
CA ALA A 40 -12.20 4.40 8.24
C ALA A 40 -13.26 3.81 7.29
N THR A 41 -13.56 2.52 7.43
CA THR A 41 -14.61 1.84 6.64
C THR A 41 -15.99 2.44 6.89
N CYS A 42 -16.34 2.70 8.16
CA CYS A 42 -17.59 3.35 8.52
C CYS A 42 -17.67 4.78 7.97
N ARG A 43 -16.57 5.57 8.06
CA ARG A 43 -16.50 6.92 7.48
C ARG A 43 -16.74 6.91 5.99
N ARG A 44 -16.09 6.00 5.25
CA ARG A 44 -16.33 5.80 3.82
C ARG A 44 -17.80 5.48 3.55
N PHE A 45 -18.38 4.48 4.21
CA PHE A 45 -19.78 4.12 4.00
C PHE A 45 -20.73 5.30 4.26
N LEU A 46 -20.49 6.06 5.32
CA LEU A 46 -21.28 7.25 5.65
C LEU A 46 -21.10 8.35 4.60
N ASN A 47 -19.90 8.53 4.06
CA ASN A 47 -19.62 9.46 2.96
C ASN A 47 -20.37 9.04 1.69
N ASP A 48 -20.32 7.75 1.32
CA ASP A 48 -21.01 7.19 0.16
C ASP A 48 -22.55 7.31 0.30
N LEU A 49 -23.09 7.00 1.49
CA LEU A 49 -24.51 7.14 1.78
C LEU A 49 -24.94 8.62 1.76
N SER A 50 -24.15 9.51 2.36
CA SER A 50 -24.38 10.95 2.30
C SER A 50 -24.38 11.42 0.84
N GLN A 51 -23.45 10.95 0.03
CA GLN A 51 -23.39 11.27 -1.39
C GLN A 51 -24.65 10.80 -2.14
N LEU A 52 -25.10 9.56 -1.91
CA LEU A 52 -26.32 9.01 -2.51
C LEU A 52 -27.56 9.82 -2.12
N LEU A 53 -27.72 10.10 -0.82
CA LEU A 53 -28.86 10.86 -0.30
C LEU A 53 -28.87 12.29 -0.84
N ASN A 54 -27.71 12.92 -0.96
CA ASN A 54 -27.62 14.23 -1.58
C ASN A 54 -27.98 14.18 -3.07
N SER A 55 -27.51 13.18 -3.82
CA SER A 55 -27.91 12.98 -5.22
C SER A 55 -29.42 12.81 -5.38
N MET A 56 -30.07 12.02 -4.50
CA MET A 56 -31.52 11.86 -4.48
C MET A 56 -32.22 13.16 -4.10
N ARG A 57 -31.65 13.93 -3.16
CA ARG A 57 -32.18 15.26 -2.80
C ARG A 57 -32.11 16.21 -3.98
N MET A 58 -31.05 16.16 -4.79
CA MET A 58 -30.91 16.98 -6.00
C MET A 58 -32.00 16.63 -7.02
N TRP A 59 -32.24 15.34 -7.23
CA TRP A 59 -33.30 14.85 -8.10
C TRP A 59 -34.69 15.29 -7.61
N ALA A 60 -34.98 15.14 -6.31
CA ALA A 60 -36.26 15.51 -5.72
C ALA A 60 -36.51 17.03 -5.67
N ALA A 61 -35.45 17.84 -5.53
CA ALA A 61 -35.54 19.31 -5.50
C ALA A 61 -35.80 19.94 -6.87
N ASN A 62 -35.53 19.23 -7.95
CA ASN A 62 -35.74 19.73 -9.31
C ASN A 62 -37.20 19.49 -9.72
N ASP A 63 -38.07 20.47 -9.49
CA ASP A 63 -39.50 20.45 -9.82
C ASP A 63 -39.81 20.87 -11.28
N GLY A 64 -38.77 21.15 -12.07
CA GLY A 64 -38.88 21.69 -13.44
C GLY A 64 -39.03 23.22 -13.48
N SER A 65 -39.16 23.89 -12.33
CA SER A 65 -39.30 25.35 -12.21
C SER A 65 -37.99 26.11 -12.44
N LEU A 66 -36.84 25.42 -12.51
CA LEU A 66 -35.53 26.02 -12.77
C LEU A 66 -35.38 26.62 -14.17
N SER A 67 -36.35 26.43 -15.07
CA SER A 67 -36.28 26.90 -16.46
C SER A 67 -36.67 28.39 -16.64
N HIS A 68 -36.02 29.29 -15.88
CA HIS A 68 -35.95 30.71 -16.28
C HIS A 68 -34.93 30.98 -17.39
N MET A 69 -34.11 29.99 -17.75
CA MET A 69 -33.14 30.08 -18.84
C MET A 69 -33.75 29.68 -20.18
N SER A 70 -33.52 30.52 -21.19
CA SER A 70 -33.82 30.18 -22.59
C SER A 70 -33.07 28.91 -23.01
N ASP A 71 -33.57 28.20 -24.02
CA ASP A 71 -32.88 27.01 -24.53
C ASP A 71 -31.47 27.34 -25.04
N GLN A 72 -31.25 28.57 -25.52
CA GLN A 72 -29.93 29.05 -25.92
C GLN A 72 -29.02 29.25 -24.70
N ASP A 73 -29.54 29.80 -23.61
CA ASP A 73 -28.79 29.94 -22.35
C ASP A 73 -28.45 28.57 -21.74
N LYS A 74 -29.35 27.60 -21.80
CA LYS A 74 -29.09 26.23 -21.34
C LYS A 74 -27.96 25.58 -22.14
N ARG A 75 -27.99 25.68 -23.48
CA ARG A 75 -26.91 25.17 -24.34
C ARG A 75 -25.57 25.85 -24.06
N ASN A 76 -25.58 27.17 -23.85
CA ASN A 76 -24.38 27.93 -23.54
C ASN A 76 -23.78 27.57 -22.18
N GLU A 77 -24.64 27.27 -21.20
CA GLU A 77 -24.23 26.84 -19.87
C GLU A 77 -23.73 25.38 -19.88
N GLU A 78 -24.44 24.48 -20.56
CA GLU A 78 -24.00 23.11 -20.77
C GLU A 78 -22.62 23.06 -21.44
N GLY A 79 -22.43 23.82 -22.51
CA GLY A 79 -21.14 23.92 -23.21
C GLY A 79 -20.03 24.55 -22.35
N HIS A 80 -20.38 25.37 -21.36
CA HIS A 80 -19.41 25.88 -20.38
C HIS A 80 -19.02 24.80 -19.36
N ILE A 81 -20.00 24.15 -18.74
CA ILE A 81 -19.76 23.09 -17.76
C ILE A 81 -19.00 21.92 -18.40
N ARG A 82 -19.36 21.49 -19.61
CA ARG A 82 -18.63 20.44 -20.33
C ARG A 82 -17.18 20.82 -20.62
N ARG A 83 -16.88 22.10 -20.92
CA ARG A 83 -15.49 22.57 -21.09
C ARG A 83 -14.70 22.56 -19.78
N GLN A 84 -15.33 22.98 -18.68
CA GLN A 84 -14.73 22.92 -17.34
C GLN A 84 -14.46 21.47 -16.94
N LEU A 85 -15.41 20.56 -17.15
CA LEU A 85 -15.24 19.12 -16.91
C LEU A 85 -14.12 18.55 -17.78
N ALA A 86 -14.07 18.87 -19.08
CA ALA A 86 -12.99 18.40 -19.96
C ALA A 86 -11.61 18.93 -19.54
N SER A 87 -11.54 20.13 -18.95
CA SER A 87 -10.28 20.62 -18.34
C SER A 87 -9.92 19.81 -17.11
N LEU A 88 -10.89 19.62 -16.20
CA LEU A 88 -10.69 18.86 -14.97
C LEU A 88 -10.19 17.43 -15.25
N ASP A 89 -10.77 16.74 -16.24
CA ASP A 89 -10.34 15.40 -16.65
C ASP A 89 -8.87 15.38 -17.12
N ARG A 90 -8.46 16.35 -17.94
CA ARG A 90 -7.06 16.49 -18.37
C ARG A 90 -6.13 16.80 -17.20
N ASP A 91 -6.53 17.72 -16.33
CA ASP A 91 -5.71 18.14 -15.20
C ASP A 91 -5.56 17.01 -14.17
N PHE A 92 -6.61 16.21 -13.98
CA PHE A 92 -6.54 15.02 -13.15
C PHE A 92 -5.62 13.95 -13.70
N LYS A 93 -5.71 13.62 -15.00
CA LYS A 93 -4.78 12.69 -15.66
C LYS A 93 -3.34 13.14 -15.47
N LYS A 94 -3.08 14.43 -15.68
CA LYS A 94 -1.77 15.02 -15.43
C LYS A 94 -1.32 14.91 -13.96
N ALA A 95 -2.22 15.08 -13.00
CA ALA A 95 -1.90 14.92 -11.59
C ALA A 95 -1.55 13.47 -11.23
N VAL A 96 -2.25 12.49 -11.83
CA VAL A 96 -1.91 11.06 -11.71
C VAL A 96 -0.54 10.79 -12.32
N ASP A 97 -0.27 11.26 -13.54
CA ASP A 97 1.02 11.09 -14.22
C ASP A 97 2.19 11.69 -13.42
N GLN A 98 1.99 12.87 -12.83
CA GLN A 98 2.99 13.54 -11.99
C GLN A 98 3.28 12.73 -10.73
N CYS A 99 2.24 12.25 -10.04
CA CYS A 99 2.41 11.39 -8.87
C CYS A 99 3.17 10.11 -9.22
N LEU A 100 2.79 9.46 -10.32
CA LEU A 100 3.44 8.24 -10.80
C LEU A 100 4.90 8.48 -11.18
N THR A 101 5.20 9.63 -11.79
CA THR A 101 6.56 10.04 -12.11
C THR A 101 7.38 10.17 -10.83
N SER A 102 6.86 10.88 -9.82
CA SER A 102 7.53 11.00 -8.51
C SER A 102 7.72 9.66 -7.80
N ILE A 103 6.77 8.73 -7.91
CA ILE A 103 6.92 7.36 -7.37
C ILE A 103 8.03 6.61 -8.12
N LYS A 104 8.04 6.65 -9.46
CA LYS A 104 9.07 6.00 -10.28
C LYS A 104 10.46 6.56 -10.01
N GLU A 105 10.59 7.88 -9.89
CA GLU A 105 11.84 8.56 -9.51
C GLU A 105 12.30 8.14 -8.11
N ALA A 106 11.38 8.09 -7.13
CA ALA A 106 11.70 7.66 -5.78
C ALA A 106 12.24 6.22 -5.76
N LEU A 107 11.64 5.30 -6.53
CA LEU A 107 12.13 3.92 -6.65
C LEU A 107 13.45 3.85 -7.40
N ALA A 108 13.66 4.67 -8.43
CA ALA A 108 14.93 4.72 -9.15
C ALA A 108 16.08 5.16 -8.24
N GLU A 109 15.95 6.34 -7.64
CA GLU A 109 16.96 6.95 -6.76
C GLU A 109 17.24 6.12 -5.51
N SER A 110 16.22 5.47 -4.95
CA SER A 110 16.33 4.81 -3.65
C SER A 110 16.55 3.30 -3.73
N ILE A 111 16.29 2.67 -4.88
CA ILE A 111 16.38 1.20 -5.02
C ILE A 111 17.17 0.83 -6.27
N TYR A 112 16.77 1.29 -7.45
CA TYR A 112 17.39 0.79 -8.70
C TYR A 112 18.85 1.21 -8.85
N ASP A 113 19.19 2.45 -8.49
CA ASP A 113 20.56 2.93 -8.56
C ASP A 113 21.50 2.17 -7.60
N TYR A 114 20.94 1.63 -6.49
CA TYR A 114 21.69 0.78 -5.57
C TYR A 114 21.96 -0.60 -6.15
N PHE A 115 21.14 -1.14 -7.06
CA PHE A 115 21.42 -2.43 -7.69
C PHE A 115 22.72 -2.40 -8.47
N ASP A 116 22.91 -1.37 -9.30
CA ASP A 116 24.12 -1.23 -10.11
C ASP A 116 25.39 -1.04 -9.26
N LEU A 117 25.25 -0.42 -8.09
CA LEU A 117 26.34 -0.26 -7.12
C LEU A 117 26.65 -1.54 -6.33
N THR A 118 25.62 -2.31 -5.95
CA THR A 118 25.73 -3.43 -5.00
C THR A 118 26.05 -4.76 -5.67
N ILE A 119 25.60 -4.99 -6.90
CA ILE A 119 25.86 -6.23 -7.64
C ILE A 119 27.36 -6.53 -7.78
N PRO A 120 28.24 -5.58 -8.16
CA PRO A 120 29.68 -5.86 -8.24
C PRO A 120 30.28 -6.26 -6.89
N SER A 121 29.84 -5.61 -5.80
CA SER A 121 30.29 -5.91 -4.44
C SER A 121 29.85 -7.31 -4.00
N ALA A 122 28.60 -7.68 -4.23
CA ALA A 122 28.10 -9.04 -3.95
C ALA A 122 28.79 -10.10 -4.81
N SER A 123 29.04 -9.82 -6.09
CA SER A 123 29.78 -10.70 -6.98
C SER A 123 31.22 -10.92 -6.49
N ALA A 124 31.89 -9.88 -5.99
CA ALA A 124 33.23 -10.01 -5.41
C ALA A 124 33.22 -10.83 -4.11
N ALA A 125 32.20 -10.66 -3.27
CA ALA A 125 32.06 -11.37 -2.00
C ALA A 125 31.57 -12.83 -2.14
N ALA A 126 30.87 -13.17 -3.23
CA ALA A 126 30.19 -14.46 -3.38
C ALA A 126 31.11 -15.68 -3.23
N VAL A 127 32.28 -15.69 -3.88
CA VAL A 127 33.23 -16.82 -3.81
C VAL A 127 33.91 -16.93 -2.44
N PRO A 128 34.41 -15.84 -1.82
CA PRO A 128 34.84 -15.86 -0.44
C PRO A 128 33.78 -16.42 0.52
N THR A 129 32.52 -15.98 0.38
CA THR A 129 31.38 -16.48 1.17
C THR A 129 31.19 -17.99 0.97
N ALA A 130 31.13 -18.46 -0.28
CA ALA A 130 30.98 -19.88 -0.58
C ALA A 130 32.14 -20.75 -0.06
N THR A 131 33.36 -20.21 -0.10
CA THR A 131 34.56 -20.85 0.45
C THR A 131 34.47 -21.01 1.96
N SER A 132 33.95 -19.99 2.66
CA SER A 132 33.82 -19.98 4.12
C SER A 132 32.91 -21.09 4.65
N TRP A 133 31.89 -21.50 3.88
CA TRP A 133 30.97 -22.58 4.28
C TRP A 133 31.68 -23.92 4.48
N GLY A 134 32.76 -24.14 3.73
CA GLY A 134 33.58 -25.35 3.76
C GLY A 134 34.90 -25.23 4.55
N ALA A 135 35.09 -24.12 5.26
CA ALA A 135 36.26 -23.83 6.07
C ALA A 135 36.37 -24.73 7.32
N HIS A 136 37.40 -24.53 8.13
CA HIS A 136 37.52 -25.27 9.39
C HIS A 136 36.40 -24.87 10.37
N ARG A 137 36.00 -25.77 11.29
CA ARG A 137 34.88 -25.50 12.22
C ARG A 137 35.14 -24.29 13.13
N SER A 138 36.41 -24.03 13.48
CA SER A 138 36.79 -22.84 14.27
C SER A 138 36.53 -21.52 13.53
N GLU A 139 36.47 -21.55 12.20
CA GLU A 139 36.23 -20.38 11.35
C GLU A 139 34.74 -20.25 10.98
N GLY A 140 33.89 -21.18 11.44
CA GLY A 140 32.46 -21.24 11.15
C GLY A 140 32.09 -22.14 9.97
N GLY A 141 33.02 -22.95 9.46
CA GLY A 141 32.72 -23.93 8.42
C GLY A 141 31.92 -25.13 8.92
N MET A 142 31.17 -25.77 8.03
CA MET A 142 30.29 -26.88 8.36
C MET A 142 31.00 -28.23 8.39
N PHE A 143 30.45 -29.18 9.14
CA PHE A 143 30.80 -30.58 8.98
C PHE A 143 30.24 -31.13 7.67
N TRP A 144 30.97 -32.04 7.00
CA TRP A 144 30.61 -32.55 5.67
C TRP A 144 29.17 -33.07 5.57
N ALA A 145 28.67 -33.76 6.61
CA ALA A 145 27.31 -34.31 6.62
C ALA A 145 26.26 -33.21 6.71
N THR A 146 26.52 -32.18 7.52
CA THR A 146 25.68 -30.98 7.62
C THR A 146 25.71 -30.19 6.32
N TYR A 147 26.89 -29.95 5.75
CA TYR A 147 27.05 -29.28 4.47
C TYR A 147 26.24 -29.95 3.36
N LYS A 148 26.34 -31.29 3.28
CA LYS A 148 25.56 -32.08 2.32
C LYS A 148 24.06 -32.02 2.59
N ALA A 149 23.64 -32.03 3.87
CA ALA A 149 22.25 -31.86 4.24
C ALA A 149 21.70 -30.47 3.88
N THR A 150 22.50 -29.41 4.02
CA THR A 150 22.15 -28.05 3.59
C THR A 150 21.94 -27.99 2.08
N CYS A 151 22.85 -28.60 1.29
CA CYS A 151 22.67 -28.69 -0.16
C CYS A 151 21.39 -29.47 -0.53
N ARG A 152 21.07 -30.58 0.15
CA ARG A 152 19.81 -31.32 -0.08
C ARG A 152 18.55 -30.50 0.19
N ARG A 153 18.65 -29.44 1.00
CA ARG A 153 17.54 -28.56 1.37
C ARG A 153 17.66 -27.20 0.68
N SER A 154 18.21 -27.20 -0.54
CA SER A 154 18.33 -26.01 -1.39
C SER A 154 19.02 -24.83 -0.71
N GLY A 155 20.05 -25.11 0.11
CA GLY A 155 20.85 -24.08 0.78
C GLY A 155 20.35 -23.69 2.17
N VAL A 156 19.22 -24.20 2.64
CA VAL A 156 18.60 -23.82 3.92
C VAL A 156 18.62 -24.96 4.92
N TYR A 157 19.27 -24.78 6.06
CA TYR A 157 19.36 -25.78 7.12
C TYR A 157 19.33 -25.17 8.52
N ALA A 158 18.35 -25.56 9.33
CA ALA A 158 18.33 -25.27 10.77
C ALA A 158 18.81 -26.51 11.56
N GLY A 159 19.85 -26.33 12.36
CA GLY A 159 20.39 -27.37 13.24
C GLY A 159 20.80 -26.85 14.61
N ALA A 160 21.47 -27.69 15.40
CA ALA A 160 21.92 -27.35 16.75
C ALA A 160 22.92 -26.17 16.81
N SER A 161 23.56 -25.84 15.69
CA SER A 161 24.46 -24.69 15.56
C SER A 161 23.76 -23.41 15.06
N GLY A 162 22.44 -23.43 14.94
CA GLY A 162 21.62 -22.32 14.43
C GLY A 162 21.11 -22.54 13.00
N PRO A 163 20.30 -21.60 12.50
CA PRO A 163 19.90 -21.55 11.10
C PRO A 163 21.10 -21.19 10.21
N ARG A 164 21.20 -21.85 9.06
CA ARG A 164 22.10 -21.47 7.99
C ARG A 164 21.35 -21.38 6.68
N ASP A 165 21.62 -20.32 5.95
CA ASP A 165 21.02 -20.05 4.66
C ASP A 165 22.09 -19.52 3.70
N PHE A 166 22.53 -20.40 2.80
CA PHE A 166 23.54 -20.08 1.80
C PHE A 166 23.03 -19.02 0.81
N ASN A 167 21.74 -19.02 0.49
CA ASN A 167 21.16 -18.08 -0.45
C ASN A 167 21.10 -16.67 0.17
N ALA A 168 20.70 -16.58 1.45
CA ALA A 168 20.69 -15.32 2.19
C ALA A 168 22.11 -14.78 2.42
N GLU A 169 23.08 -15.63 2.75
CA GLU A 169 24.49 -15.24 2.91
C GLU A 169 25.12 -14.70 1.61
N LEU A 170 24.74 -15.24 0.45
CA LEU A 170 25.16 -14.71 -0.85
C LEU A 170 24.53 -13.34 -1.14
N PHE A 171 23.28 -13.13 -0.70
CA PHE A 171 22.52 -11.90 -0.94
C PHE A 171 22.83 -10.77 0.05
N GLU A 172 23.37 -11.11 1.23
CA GLU A 172 23.66 -10.21 2.35
C GLU A 172 24.32 -8.86 1.93
N PRO A 173 25.30 -8.83 1.01
CA PRO A 173 25.94 -7.57 0.62
C PRO A 173 25.00 -6.59 -0.10
N ILE A 174 24.02 -7.10 -0.86
CA ILE A 174 22.99 -6.28 -1.52
C ILE A 174 21.97 -5.84 -0.49
N SER A 175 21.45 -6.80 0.28
CA SER A 175 20.34 -6.56 1.18
C SER A 175 20.69 -5.52 2.26
N LYS A 176 21.91 -5.55 2.82
CA LYS A 176 22.38 -4.56 3.82
C LYS A 176 22.42 -3.14 3.29
N GLN A 177 22.88 -2.97 2.05
CA GLN A 177 22.98 -1.64 1.43
C GLN A 177 21.62 -1.15 0.91
N LEU A 178 20.74 -2.08 0.53
CA LEU A 178 19.41 -1.77 0.05
C LEU A 178 18.46 -1.34 1.17
N ALA A 179 18.62 -1.84 2.40
CA ALA A 179 17.69 -1.64 3.50
C ALA A 179 17.30 -0.17 3.72
N THR A 180 18.28 0.74 3.78
CA THR A 180 18.03 2.17 3.95
C THR A 180 17.34 2.82 2.76
N GLY A 181 17.69 2.39 1.54
CA GLY A 181 17.04 2.87 0.31
C GLY A 181 15.59 2.39 0.22
N TRP A 182 15.35 1.15 0.61
CA TRP A 182 14.03 0.52 0.67
C TRP A 182 13.10 1.24 1.65
N GLU A 183 13.56 1.45 2.89
CA GLU A 183 12.82 2.19 3.92
C GLU A 183 12.48 3.61 3.43
N ARG A 184 13.48 4.33 2.92
CA ARG A 184 13.28 5.68 2.37
C ARG A 184 12.23 5.73 1.24
N ALA A 185 12.22 4.75 0.35
CA ALA A 185 11.27 4.69 -0.76
C ALA A 185 9.84 4.51 -0.23
N PHE A 186 9.61 3.48 0.56
CA PHE A 186 8.27 3.03 0.94
C PHE A 186 7.67 3.75 2.14
N GLN A 187 8.49 4.10 3.14
CA GLN A 187 7.99 4.74 4.36
C GLN A 187 7.92 6.27 4.24
N ARG A 188 8.68 6.86 3.31
CA ARG A 188 8.77 8.32 3.18
C ARG A 188 8.37 8.85 1.80
N ARG A 189 9.07 8.45 0.74
CA ARG A 189 8.94 9.10 -0.59
C ARG A 189 7.60 8.78 -1.26
N LEU A 190 7.19 7.52 -1.28
CA LEU A 190 5.91 7.08 -1.85
C LEU A 190 4.71 7.70 -1.12
N PRO A 191 4.62 7.63 0.22
CA PRO A 191 3.55 8.30 0.96
C PRO A 191 3.49 9.80 0.67
N GLN A 192 4.63 10.49 0.61
CA GLN A 192 4.68 11.93 0.26
C GLN A 192 4.14 12.21 -1.15
N ALA A 193 4.46 11.36 -2.14
CA ALA A 193 3.94 11.51 -3.49
C ALA A 193 2.41 11.33 -3.54
N LEU A 194 1.87 10.36 -2.81
CA LEU A 194 0.42 10.11 -2.71
C LEU A 194 -0.33 11.24 -2.01
N GLU A 195 0.22 11.76 -0.90
CA GLU A 195 -0.35 12.92 -0.21
C GLU A 195 -0.29 14.19 -1.08
N GLY A 196 0.81 14.38 -1.81
CA GLY A 196 0.97 15.45 -2.79
C GLY A 196 -0.07 15.39 -3.91
N PHE A 197 -0.40 14.18 -4.38
CA PHE A 197 -1.50 13.96 -5.31
C PHE A 197 -2.85 14.36 -4.71
N ALA A 198 -3.19 13.88 -3.51
CA ALA A 198 -4.47 14.19 -2.88
C ALA A 198 -4.66 15.71 -2.67
N MET A 199 -3.60 16.42 -2.30
CA MET A 199 -3.58 17.88 -2.19
C MET A 199 -3.79 18.56 -3.55
N SER A 200 -3.10 18.10 -4.59
CA SER A 200 -3.23 18.63 -5.95
C SER A 200 -4.63 18.40 -6.51
N ALA A 201 -5.16 17.19 -6.36
CA ALA A 201 -6.51 16.82 -6.79
C ALA A 201 -7.58 17.68 -6.10
N ARG A 202 -7.41 18.00 -4.80
CA ARG A 202 -8.28 18.94 -4.08
C ARG A 202 -8.28 20.34 -4.72
N LEU A 203 -7.10 20.88 -5.04
CA LEU A 203 -6.99 22.20 -5.66
C LEU A 203 -7.65 22.22 -7.05
N LEU A 204 -7.54 21.15 -7.82
CA LEU A 204 -8.22 20.99 -9.10
C LEU A 204 -9.75 21.01 -8.94
N LEU A 205 -10.27 20.31 -7.93
CA LEU A 205 -11.70 20.34 -7.60
C LEU A 205 -12.19 21.74 -7.22
N ASP A 206 -11.45 22.45 -6.36
CA ASP A 206 -11.79 23.82 -5.95
C ASP A 206 -11.79 24.78 -7.14
N ASN A 207 -10.80 24.67 -8.03
CA ASN A 207 -10.72 25.47 -9.26
C ASN A 207 -11.88 25.17 -10.21
N PHE A 208 -12.19 23.89 -10.42
CA PHE A 208 -13.35 23.46 -11.20
C PHE A 208 -14.65 24.04 -10.62
N HIS A 209 -14.87 23.91 -9.32
CA HIS A 209 -16.09 24.40 -8.67
C HIS A 209 -16.27 25.90 -8.90
N ARG A 210 -15.21 26.70 -8.66
CA ARG A 210 -15.21 28.15 -8.89
C ARG A 210 -15.55 28.48 -10.35
N GLY A 211 -14.92 27.79 -11.30
CA GLY A 211 -15.18 27.99 -12.73
C GLY A 211 -16.59 27.58 -13.16
N ALA A 212 -17.12 26.51 -12.58
CA ALA A 212 -18.44 25.97 -12.89
C ALA A 212 -19.58 26.87 -12.38
N ILE A 213 -19.47 27.41 -11.17
CA ILE A 213 -20.55 28.24 -10.57
C ILE A 213 -20.47 29.73 -10.94
N ALA A 214 -19.35 30.20 -11.51
CA ALA A 214 -19.11 31.63 -11.74
C ALA A 214 -20.24 32.32 -12.50
N ARG A 215 -20.79 31.68 -13.54
CA ARG A 215 -21.87 32.24 -14.36
C ARG A 215 -23.20 32.30 -13.60
N SER A 216 -23.56 31.26 -12.86
CA SER A 216 -24.77 31.23 -12.03
C SER A 216 -24.70 32.25 -10.89
N GLN A 217 -23.52 32.41 -10.27
CA GLN A 217 -23.27 33.43 -9.26
C GLN A 217 -23.41 34.86 -9.81
N GLN A 218 -22.82 35.14 -10.99
CA GLN A 218 -22.94 36.45 -11.64
C GLN A 218 -24.38 36.80 -12.03
N ARG A 219 -25.17 35.80 -12.41
CA ARG A 219 -26.60 35.96 -12.73
C ARG A 219 -27.50 36.09 -11.49
N GLY A 220 -26.96 35.87 -10.28
CA GLY A 220 -27.75 35.89 -9.04
C GLY A 220 -28.84 34.82 -8.99
N THR A 221 -28.66 33.70 -9.70
CA THR A 221 -29.65 32.62 -9.81
C THR A 221 -29.12 31.34 -9.17
N ASN A 222 -30.03 30.46 -8.73
CA ASN A 222 -29.71 29.11 -8.25
C ASN A 222 -28.82 29.04 -6.99
N TYR A 223 -29.01 29.94 -6.02
CA TYR A 223 -28.28 29.90 -4.74
C TYR A 223 -28.43 28.56 -3.98
N ALA A 224 -29.61 27.94 -4.05
CA ALA A 224 -29.86 26.63 -3.44
C ALA A 224 -29.03 25.52 -4.11
N GLY A 225 -28.97 25.49 -5.44
CA GLY A 225 -28.14 24.55 -6.20
C GLY A 225 -26.64 24.79 -5.98
N ILE A 226 -26.19 26.04 -5.93
CA ILE A 226 -24.79 26.38 -5.63
C ILE A 226 -24.39 25.87 -4.24
N ASN A 227 -25.18 26.16 -3.21
CA ASN A 227 -24.90 25.68 -1.85
C ASN A 227 -24.86 24.15 -1.79
N MET A 228 -25.73 23.47 -2.54
CA MET A 228 -25.77 22.02 -2.62
C MET A 228 -24.53 21.44 -3.33
N LEU A 229 -24.09 22.05 -4.44
CA LEU A 229 -22.85 21.68 -5.15
C LEU A 229 -21.61 21.92 -4.29
N SER A 230 -21.59 23.01 -3.50
CA SER A 230 -20.51 23.24 -2.52
C SER A 230 -20.48 22.16 -1.43
N GLN A 231 -21.64 21.63 -1.03
CA GLN A 231 -21.70 20.49 -0.10
C GLN A 231 -21.19 19.20 -0.77
N GLN A 232 -21.55 18.92 -2.02
CA GLN A 232 -21.00 17.78 -2.78
C GLN A 232 -19.49 17.86 -2.94
N LEU A 233 -18.96 19.04 -3.26
CA LEU A 233 -17.53 19.27 -3.39
C LEU A 233 -16.77 18.87 -2.11
N ARG A 234 -17.32 19.18 -0.93
CA ARG A 234 -16.72 18.79 0.36
C ARG A 234 -16.70 17.27 0.52
N THR A 235 -17.77 16.57 0.12
CA THR A 235 -17.83 15.10 0.15
C THR A 235 -16.80 14.47 -0.79
N HIS A 236 -16.69 14.96 -2.03
CA HIS A 236 -15.68 14.48 -2.99
C HIS A 236 -14.25 14.77 -2.52
N THR A 237 -14.03 15.94 -1.92
CA THR A 237 -12.74 16.31 -1.33
C THR A 237 -12.39 15.39 -0.16
N ALA A 238 -13.36 15.02 0.68
CA ALA A 238 -13.14 14.05 1.75
C ALA A 238 -12.76 12.66 1.19
N ARG A 239 -13.44 12.19 0.13
CA ARG A 239 -13.09 10.95 -0.56
C ARG A 239 -11.66 10.98 -1.13
N LEU A 240 -11.23 12.08 -1.73
CA LEU A 240 -9.83 12.23 -2.21
C LEU A 240 -8.80 12.12 -1.10
N LYS A 241 -9.10 12.64 0.10
CA LYS A 241 -8.20 12.53 1.26
C LYS A 241 -8.04 11.10 1.77
N GLU A 242 -9.00 10.21 1.48
CA GLU A 242 -8.90 8.80 1.84
C GLU A 242 -8.04 8.00 0.85
N VAL A 243 -7.86 8.49 -0.39
CA VAL A 243 -7.14 7.77 -1.46
C VAL A 243 -5.71 7.37 -1.07
N PRO A 244 -4.86 8.25 -0.49
CA PRO A 244 -3.53 7.87 -0.05
C PRO A 244 -3.53 6.70 0.95
N GLY A 245 -4.50 6.67 1.87
CA GLY A 245 -4.63 5.59 2.86
C GLY A 245 -4.94 4.23 2.22
N LEU A 246 -5.75 4.21 1.17
CA LEU A 246 -6.06 2.97 0.44
C LEU A 246 -4.86 2.45 -0.34
N LEU A 247 -4.21 3.35 -1.06
CA LEU A 247 -3.07 3.00 -1.91
C LEU A 247 -1.90 2.54 -1.04
N ARG A 248 -1.78 3.05 0.19
CA ARG A 248 -0.80 2.57 1.16
C ARG A 248 -0.94 1.08 1.47
N ILE A 249 -2.17 0.58 1.62
CA ILE A 249 -2.44 -0.85 1.86
C ILE A 249 -1.96 -1.69 0.66
N VAL A 250 -2.30 -1.24 -0.56
CA VAL A 250 -1.87 -1.90 -1.80
C VAL A 250 -0.35 -1.88 -1.95
N VAL A 251 0.28 -0.75 -1.62
CA VAL A 251 1.75 -0.57 -1.65
C VAL A 251 2.41 -1.50 -0.63
N GLN A 252 1.89 -1.61 0.60
CA GLN A 252 2.45 -2.49 1.64
C GLN A 252 2.39 -3.97 1.24
N GLU A 253 1.27 -4.43 0.69
CA GLU A 253 1.12 -5.81 0.20
C GLU A 253 2.17 -6.13 -0.86
N LEU A 254 2.27 -5.28 -1.88
CA LEU A 254 3.19 -5.45 -2.99
C LEU A 254 4.66 -5.24 -2.61
N GLN A 255 4.96 -4.35 -1.66
CA GLN A 255 6.29 -4.20 -1.08
C GLN A 255 6.75 -5.51 -0.46
N ARG A 256 5.88 -6.19 0.30
CA ARG A 256 6.21 -7.45 0.96
C ARG A 256 6.43 -8.59 -0.04
N GLU A 257 5.68 -8.61 -1.13
CA GLU A 257 5.91 -9.56 -2.22
C GLU A 257 7.24 -9.28 -2.93
N ALA A 258 7.51 -8.01 -3.26
CA ALA A 258 8.74 -7.56 -3.90
C ALA A 258 9.99 -7.88 -3.07
N SER A 259 9.96 -7.64 -1.76
CA SER A 259 11.10 -7.95 -0.87
C SER A 259 11.36 -9.45 -0.77
N ARG A 260 10.32 -10.28 -0.84
CA ARG A 260 10.46 -11.75 -0.87
C ARG A 260 10.91 -12.27 -2.23
N GLY A 261 10.76 -11.48 -3.30
CA GLY A 261 11.12 -11.86 -4.66
C GLY A 261 12.61 -12.08 -4.92
N PHE A 262 13.50 -11.56 -4.06
CA PHE A 262 14.95 -11.73 -4.22
C PHE A 262 15.41 -13.18 -4.00
N HIS A 263 14.89 -13.82 -2.94
CA HIS A 263 15.41 -15.08 -2.42
C HIS A 263 15.12 -16.31 -3.31
N PRO A 264 13.90 -16.48 -3.89
CA PRO A 264 13.61 -17.60 -4.79
C PRO A 264 14.54 -17.64 -6.01
N VAL A 265 14.84 -16.48 -6.60
CA VAL A 265 15.71 -16.41 -7.79
C VAL A 265 17.13 -16.88 -7.47
N ILE A 266 17.67 -16.52 -6.31
CA ILE A 266 19.01 -16.98 -5.89
C ILE A 266 19.00 -18.48 -5.63
N THR A 267 17.93 -18.98 -5.00
CA THR A 267 17.75 -20.41 -4.74
C THR A 267 17.75 -21.21 -6.05
N ASP A 268 16.98 -20.74 -7.04
CA ASP A 268 16.88 -21.39 -8.35
C ASP A 268 18.21 -21.40 -9.10
N GLU A 269 18.96 -20.29 -9.07
CA GLU A 269 20.28 -20.18 -9.69
C GLU A 269 21.34 -21.05 -8.98
N MET A 270 21.19 -21.27 -7.67
CA MET A 270 22.10 -22.09 -6.87
C MET A 270 21.77 -23.59 -6.91
N GLN A 271 20.53 -23.95 -7.27
CA GLN A 271 20.05 -25.33 -7.27
C GLN A 271 20.96 -26.32 -8.03
N PRO A 272 21.50 -26.01 -9.22
CA PRO A 272 22.42 -26.92 -9.91
C PRO A 272 23.70 -27.20 -9.12
N GLY A 273 24.23 -26.20 -8.41
CA GLY A 273 25.40 -26.34 -7.54
C GLY A 273 25.10 -27.24 -6.32
N TYR A 274 23.90 -27.10 -5.75
CA TYR A 274 23.43 -27.97 -4.68
C TYR A 274 23.30 -29.42 -5.14
N ASP A 275 22.68 -29.67 -6.29
CA ASP A 275 22.45 -31.01 -6.82
C ASP A 275 23.78 -31.75 -7.08
N LEU A 276 24.79 -31.06 -7.63
CA LEU A 276 26.14 -31.59 -7.80
C LEU A 276 26.76 -32.01 -6.47
N CYS A 277 26.64 -31.18 -5.43
CA CYS A 277 27.14 -31.52 -4.10
C CYS A 277 26.40 -32.71 -3.47
N VAL A 278 25.10 -32.86 -3.74
CA VAL A 278 24.30 -33.98 -3.22
C VAL A 278 24.67 -35.31 -3.90
N ALA A 279 25.00 -35.28 -5.18
CA ALA A 279 25.41 -36.47 -5.95
C ALA A 279 26.77 -37.05 -5.51
N GLU A 280 27.66 -36.23 -4.95
CA GLU A 280 29.02 -36.65 -4.57
C GLU A 280 29.07 -37.75 -3.50
N CYS A 281 29.81 -38.82 -3.77
CA CYS A 281 29.92 -39.99 -2.89
C CYS A 281 31.37 -40.52 -2.78
N GLY A 282 31.64 -41.31 -1.74
CA GLY A 282 32.93 -42.00 -1.55
C GLY A 282 34.04 -41.15 -0.91
N PRO A 283 35.27 -41.70 -0.84
CA PRO A 283 36.43 -41.02 -0.26
C PRO A 283 36.73 -39.69 -0.97
N GLY A 284 37.08 -38.66 -0.20
CA GLY A 284 37.37 -37.32 -0.72
C GLY A 284 36.14 -36.52 -1.20
N SER A 285 34.93 -37.04 -1.03
CA SER A 285 33.68 -36.36 -1.44
C SER A 285 33.54 -34.95 -0.88
N TYR A 286 33.98 -34.70 0.37
CA TYR A 286 33.89 -33.34 0.93
C TYR A 286 34.77 -32.32 0.21
N ALA A 287 35.99 -32.70 -0.20
CA ALA A 287 36.85 -31.82 -0.97
C ALA A 287 36.22 -31.50 -2.33
N ARG A 288 35.66 -32.51 -3.01
CA ARG A 288 34.98 -32.32 -4.30
C ARG A 288 33.70 -31.50 -4.19
N MET A 289 32.87 -31.71 -3.17
CA MET A 289 31.69 -30.88 -2.89
C MET A 289 32.07 -29.40 -2.78
N LYS A 290 33.12 -29.06 -2.03
CA LYS A 290 33.60 -27.68 -1.92
C LYS A 290 34.03 -27.10 -3.26
N SER A 291 34.79 -27.85 -4.05
CA SER A 291 35.20 -27.44 -5.40
C SER A 291 34.01 -27.22 -6.33
N HIS A 292 33.01 -28.10 -6.32
CA HIS A 292 31.79 -27.95 -7.12
C HIS A 292 31.03 -26.69 -6.72
N MET A 293 30.85 -26.44 -5.43
CA MET A 293 30.15 -25.25 -4.95
C MET A 293 30.87 -23.96 -5.36
N ILE A 294 32.18 -23.87 -5.12
CA ILE A 294 32.98 -22.69 -5.46
C ILE A 294 32.95 -22.42 -6.97
N ASN A 295 33.13 -23.46 -7.78
CA ASN A 295 33.08 -23.32 -9.24
C ASN A 295 31.69 -22.91 -9.74
N HIS A 296 30.61 -23.44 -9.13
CA HIS A 296 29.26 -23.04 -9.47
C HIS A 296 29.02 -21.56 -9.15
N VAL A 297 29.39 -21.13 -7.93
CA VAL A 297 29.23 -19.74 -7.49
C VAL A 297 30.08 -18.77 -8.33
N GLU A 298 31.31 -19.14 -8.69
CA GLU A 298 32.18 -18.34 -9.57
C GLU A 298 31.53 -18.08 -10.94
N ASN A 299 30.83 -19.07 -11.50
CA ASN A 299 30.14 -18.93 -12.78
C ASN A 299 28.81 -18.18 -12.61
N ALA A 300 28.02 -18.53 -11.60
CA ALA A 300 26.66 -18.01 -11.39
C ALA A 300 26.64 -16.56 -10.91
N ARG A 301 27.64 -16.10 -10.14
CA ARG A 301 27.67 -14.75 -9.55
C ARG A 301 27.52 -13.60 -10.57
N HIS A 302 27.94 -13.82 -11.82
CA HIS A 302 27.89 -12.81 -12.87
C HIS A 302 26.46 -12.54 -13.38
N THR A 303 25.53 -13.48 -13.18
CA THR A 303 24.15 -13.37 -13.65
C THR A 303 23.12 -13.48 -12.54
N MET A 304 23.38 -14.27 -11.50
CA MET A 304 22.45 -14.59 -10.41
C MET A 304 21.93 -13.33 -9.70
N PHE A 305 22.82 -12.44 -9.27
CA PHE A 305 22.42 -11.22 -8.57
C PHE A 305 21.62 -10.28 -9.47
N ARG A 306 22.03 -10.13 -10.73
CA ARG A 306 21.31 -9.30 -11.71
C ARG A 306 19.91 -9.85 -11.98
N ARG A 307 19.77 -11.17 -12.19
CA ARG A 307 18.46 -11.82 -12.37
C ARG A 307 17.56 -11.63 -11.15
N SER A 308 18.11 -11.76 -9.94
CA SER A 308 17.36 -11.53 -8.69
C SER A 308 16.87 -10.09 -8.57
N THR A 309 17.74 -9.10 -8.81
CA THR A 309 17.35 -7.68 -8.77
C THR A 309 16.40 -7.28 -9.91
N ASP A 310 16.56 -7.86 -11.10
CA ASP A 310 15.69 -7.59 -12.25
C ASP A 310 14.27 -8.13 -12.02
N SER A 311 14.14 -9.32 -11.41
CA SER A 311 12.84 -9.87 -11.01
C SER A 311 12.09 -8.92 -10.08
N VAL A 312 12.76 -8.39 -9.05
CA VAL A 312 12.16 -7.41 -8.13
C VAL A 312 11.86 -6.09 -8.82
N LYS A 313 12.74 -5.63 -9.73
CA LYS A 313 12.49 -4.42 -10.53
C LYS A 313 11.21 -4.55 -11.37
N GLU A 314 10.95 -5.72 -11.95
CA GLU A 314 9.69 -5.97 -12.68
C GLU A 314 8.46 -5.99 -11.74
N GLN A 315 8.58 -6.59 -10.55
CA GLN A 315 7.52 -6.55 -9.53
C GLN A 315 7.22 -5.11 -9.07
N LEU A 316 8.25 -4.28 -8.88
CA LEU A 316 8.11 -2.88 -8.52
C LEU A 316 7.51 -2.03 -9.66
N LYS A 317 7.81 -2.34 -10.92
CA LYS A 317 7.12 -1.73 -12.07
C LYS A 317 5.65 -2.13 -12.12
N ALA A 318 5.32 -3.38 -11.82
CA ALA A 318 3.94 -3.84 -11.71
C ALA A 318 3.19 -3.12 -10.58
N LEU A 319 3.86 -2.86 -9.45
CA LEU A 319 3.35 -2.01 -8.39
C LEU A 319 3.01 -0.60 -8.90
N CYS A 320 3.93 0.07 -9.61
CA CYS A 320 3.65 1.38 -10.18
C CYS A 320 2.41 1.36 -11.07
N LYS A 321 2.25 0.33 -11.89
CA LYS A 321 1.09 0.18 -12.77
C LYS A 321 -0.21 -0.03 -11.99
N ARG A 322 -0.20 -0.87 -10.95
CA ARG A 322 -1.40 -1.07 -10.11
C ARG A 322 -1.83 0.22 -9.39
N VAL A 323 -0.86 0.98 -8.88
CA VAL A 323 -1.12 2.28 -8.25
C VAL A 323 -1.70 3.27 -9.27
N GLU A 324 -1.16 3.31 -10.50
CA GLU A 324 -1.69 4.12 -11.60
C GLU A 324 -3.14 3.76 -11.93
N ASP A 325 -3.43 2.48 -12.12
CA ASP A 325 -4.77 1.97 -12.43
C ASP A 325 -5.77 2.32 -11.31
N ASP A 326 -5.41 2.09 -10.05
CA ASP A 326 -6.26 2.40 -8.90
C ASP A 326 -6.52 3.90 -8.76
N MET A 327 -5.49 4.74 -8.95
CA MET A 327 -5.64 6.20 -8.94
C MET A 327 -6.54 6.69 -10.07
N ALA A 328 -6.36 6.17 -11.28
CA ALA A 328 -7.19 6.51 -12.44
C ALA A 328 -8.66 6.15 -12.20
N VAL A 329 -8.94 4.97 -11.62
CA VAL A 329 -10.31 4.57 -11.25
C VAL A 329 -10.93 5.54 -10.24
N GLN A 330 -10.21 5.86 -9.15
CA GLN A 330 -10.75 6.78 -8.12
C GLN A 330 -11.06 8.17 -8.68
N VAL A 331 -10.17 8.69 -9.52
CA VAL A 331 -10.35 9.99 -10.19
C VAL A 331 -11.54 9.94 -11.16
N GLN A 332 -11.65 8.87 -11.96
CA GLN A 332 -12.72 8.73 -12.94
C GLN A 332 -14.09 8.63 -12.28
N ASP A 333 -14.20 7.91 -11.15
CA ASP A 333 -15.41 7.85 -10.34
C ASP A 333 -15.84 9.24 -9.87
N ILE A 334 -14.91 10.01 -9.31
CA ILE A 334 -15.18 11.37 -8.82
C ILE A 334 -15.59 12.27 -9.99
N TYR A 335 -14.92 12.17 -11.13
CA TYR A 335 -15.28 12.90 -12.34
C TYR A 335 -16.72 12.59 -12.79
N ASN A 336 -17.10 11.32 -12.86
CA ASN A 336 -18.42 10.90 -13.32
C ASN A 336 -19.52 11.46 -12.40
N LEU A 337 -19.28 11.44 -11.09
CA LEU A 337 -20.21 11.97 -10.09
C LEU A 337 -20.34 13.50 -10.21
N LEU A 338 -19.23 14.22 -10.36
CA LEU A 338 -19.24 15.66 -10.59
C LEU A 338 -19.95 16.04 -11.90
N ALA A 339 -19.69 15.31 -12.99
CA ALA A 339 -20.33 15.56 -14.27
C ALA A 339 -21.85 15.45 -14.16
N ARG A 340 -22.34 14.40 -13.51
CA ARG A 340 -23.77 14.20 -13.24
C ARG A 340 -24.33 15.33 -12.36
N ASP A 341 -23.68 15.62 -11.25
CA ASP A 341 -24.19 16.53 -10.23
C ASP A 341 -24.24 17.98 -10.74
N TYR A 342 -23.21 18.44 -11.47
CA TYR A 342 -23.15 19.80 -12.00
C TYR A 342 -24.06 20.00 -13.22
N LEU A 343 -24.14 19.03 -14.12
CA LEU A 343 -25.04 19.13 -15.28
C LEU A 343 -26.52 19.09 -14.84
N SER A 344 -26.88 18.23 -13.89
CA SER A 344 -28.25 18.16 -13.37
C SER A 344 -28.66 19.45 -12.65
N VAL A 345 -27.80 20.03 -11.80
CA VAL A 345 -28.16 21.20 -10.99
C VAL A 345 -28.09 22.52 -11.76
N LEU A 346 -27.10 22.69 -12.65
CA LEU A 346 -26.88 23.98 -13.33
C LEU A 346 -27.61 24.08 -14.67
N VAL A 347 -27.83 22.96 -15.35
CA VAL A 347 -28.49 22.94 -16.67
C VAL A 347 -29.90 22.36 -16.58
N GLY A 348 -30.21 21.53 -15.57
CA GLY A 348 -31.48 20.82 -15.47
C GLY A 348 -31.59 19.64 -16.43
N VAL A 349 -30.45 19.14 -16.95
CA VAL A 349 -30.43 17.96 -17.82
C VAL A 349 -30.60 16.73 -16.94
N ASP A 350 -31.83 16.24 -16.82
CA ASP A 350 -32.06 14.81 -16.65
C ASP A 350 -31.74 14.16 -18.00
N SER A 351 -30.96 13.07 -18.00
CA SER A 351 -30.61 12.31 -19.22
C SER A 351 -31.82 11.71 -19.96
N SER A 352 -33.06 12.01 -19.52
CA SER A 352 -34.30 11.68 -20.20
C SER A 352 -34.74 12.81 -21.12
N VAL A 353 -34.51 12.59 -22.41
CA VAL A 353 -35.15 13.33 -23.50
C VAL A 353 -36.67 13.30 -23.30
N GLN A 354 -37.29 14.44 -22.96
CA GLN A 354 -38.58 14.86 -23.53
C GLN A 354 -38.91 16.35 -23.23
N PRO A 355 -39.45 17.11 -24.21
CA PRO A 355 -39.80 18.53 -24.02
C PRO A 355 -41.15 18.75 -23.31
N ALA A 356 -41.83 17.68 -22.88
CA ALA A 356 -43.04 17.77 -22.08
C ALA A 356 -42.66 17.66 -20.60
N GLY A 357 -43.05 18.64 -19.79
CA GLY A 357 -42.69 18.69 -18.37
C GLY A 357 -42.91 17.36 -17.63
N LEU A 358 -42.13 17.15 -16.56
CA LEU A 358 -42.09 15.93 -15.75
C LEU A 358 -43.46 15.26 -15.59
N PRO A 359 -43.59 13.94 -15.87
CA PRO A 359 -44.83 13.18 -15.67
C PRO A 359 -45.42 13.44 -14.28
N ARG A 360 -46.76 13.50 -14.17
CA ARG A 360 -47.44 13.78 -12.89
C ARG A 360 -47.02 12.81 -11.78
N ALA A 361 -46.82 11.54 -12.12
CA ALA A 361 -46.35 10.52 -11.18
C ALA A 361 -44.94 10.82 -10.65
N GLU A 362 -44.04 11.27 -11.51
CA GLU A 362 -42.68 11.65 -11.12
C GLU A 362 -42.68 12.93 -10.26
N ARG A 363 -43.49 13.93 -10.60
CA ARG A 363 -43.65 15.14 -9.77
C ARG A 363 -44.19 14.83 -8.38
N LEU A 364 -45.19 13.95 -8.27
CA LEU A 364 -45.73 13.52 -6.97
C LEU A 364 -44.67 12.77 -6.15
N LEU A 365 -43.94 11.85 -6.79
CA LEU A 365 -42.86 11.12 -6.12
C LEU A 365 -41.75 12.06 -5.62
N ARG A 366 -41.31 13.02 -6.44
CA ARG A 366 -40.33 14.04 -6.05
C ARG A 366 -40.85 14.90 -4.89
N ALA A 367 -42.12 15.33 -4.94
CA ALA A 367 -42.74 16.14 -3.89
C ALA A 367 -42.88 15.39 -2.55
N GLU A 368 -43.14 14.08 -2.57
CA GLU A 368 -43.17 13.25 -1.37
C GLU A 368 -41.76 12.95 -0.83
N MET A 369 -40.80 12.67 -1.71
CA MET A 369 -39.43 12.34 -1.34
C MET A 369 -38.66 13.55 -0.79
N TYR A 370 -38.91 14.75 -1.32
CA TYR A 370 -38.18 15.96 -0.92
C TYR A 370 -38.17 16.26 0.59
N PRO A 371 -39.33 16.30 1.30
CA PRO A 371 -39.33 16.54 2.75
C PRO A 371 -38.64 15.42 3.55
N ILE A 372 -38.77 14.17 3.11
CA ILE A 372 -38.09 13.01 3.73
C ILE A 372 -36.57 13.17 3.61
N LEU A 373 -36.09 13.48 2.41
CA LEU A 373 -34.66 13.69 2.12
C LEU A 373 -34.10 14.98 2.72
N GLN A 374 -34.94 15.98 3.02
CA GLN A 374 -34.51 17.17 3.77
C GLN A 374 -34.16 16.81 5.21
N GLY A 375 -34.91 15.90 5.83
CA GLY A 375 -34.72 15.43 7.19
C GLY A 375 -33.41 14.65 7.41
N THR A 376 -32.91 13.95 6.39
CA THR A 376 -31.73 13.06 6.50
C THR A 376 -30.43 13.82 6.75
N SER A 377 -30.33 15.08 6.31
CA SER A 377 -29.16 15.94 6.56
C SER A 377 -28.84 16.12 8.05
N ARG A 378 -29.84 16.01 8.94
CA ARG A 378 -29.65 16.06 10.40
C ARG A 378 -28.92 14.84 10.94
N TRP A 379 -28.99 13.69 10.25
CA TRP A 379 -28.33 12.46 10.67
C TRP A 379 -26.81 12.48 10.39
N PHE A 380 -26.37 13.33 9.45
CA PHE A 380 -24.96 13.52 9.10
C PHE A 380 -24.39 14.84 9.63
N ALA A 381 -25.22 15.70 10.23
CA ALA A 381 -24.75 16.86 10.97
C ALA A 381 -23.97 16.35 12.20
N LYS A 382 -22.71 16.78 12.35
CA LYS A 382 -21.88 16.43 13.51
C LYS A 382 -22.67 16.67 14.80
N SER A 383 -22.84 15.62 15.60
CA SER A 383 -23.33 15.77 16.97
C SER A 383 -22.40 16.72 17.72
N PRO A 384 -22.91 17.74 18.45
CA PRO A 384 -22.10 18.63 19.27
C PRO A 384 -21.35 17.89 20.40
N ALA A 385 -21.71 16.63 20.67
CA ALA A 385 -21.16 15.84 21.76
C ALA A 385 -19.85 15.09 21.42
N ALA A 386 -19.22 15.38 20.28
CA ALA A 386 -17.96 14.74 19.88
C ALA A 386 -16.83 15.78 19.69
N GLU A 387 -16.65 16.67 20.67
CA GLU A 387 -15.28 17.06 21.06
C GLU A 387 -14.69 15.93 21.90
N VAL A 388 -14.45 14.78 21.26
CA VAL A 388 -13.49 13.82 21.81
C VAL A 388 -12.15 14.29 21.32
N SER A 389 -11.40 14.84 22.29
CA SER A 389 -9.95 15.04 22.36
C SER A 389 -9.23 14.93 21.02
N SER A 390 -8.53 16.00 20.63
CA SER A 390 -7.38 15.91 19.73
C SER A 390 -6.62 14.61 20.02
N VAL A 391 -6.83 13.63 19.14
CA VAL A 391 -6.08 12.39 19.16
C VAL A 391 -4.67 12.82 18.81
N SER A 392 -3.83 12.81 19.85
CA SER A 392 -2.38 12.84 19.77
C SER A 392 -1.92 12.07 18.55
N GLU A 393 -0.95 12.65 17.86
CA GLU A 393 -0.15 12.08 16.78
C GLU A 393 -0.22 10.55 16.72
N ASP A 394 -0.57 10.07 15.53
CA ASP A 394 -0.56 8.67 15.12
C ASP A 394 0.63 7.92 15.72
N VAL A 395 0.41 7.19 16.81
CA VAL A 395 1.19 6.00 17.12
C VAL A 395 0.35 4.85 16.59
N ASP A 396 0.71 4.43 15.38
CA ASP A 396 0.20 3.21 14.78
C ASP A 396 0.52 2.04 15.74
N PRO A 397 -0.49 1.32 16.30
CA PRO A 397 -0.23 0.14 17.11
C PRO A 397 0.24 -1.05 16.27
N PHE A 398 0.25 -0.92 14.93
CA PHE A 398 1.01 -1.78 14.04
C PHE A 398 2.40 -1.23 13.73
N ALA A 399 2.84 -0.08 14.24
CA ALA A 399 4.26 0.26 14.16
C ALA A 399 5.13 -0.80 14.83
N GLU A 400 4.62 -1.51 15.85
CA GLU A 400 5.32 -2.62 16.51
C GLU A 400 5.23 -3.96 15.72
N ASP A 401 4.23 -4.12 14.84
CA ASP A 401 4.06 -5.31 13.97
C ASP A 401 4.65 -5.11 12.56
N ASP A 402 4.71 -3.88 12.05
CA ASP A 402 5.53 -3.45 10.91
C ASP A 402 7.00 -3.37 11.35
N ASP A 403 7.28 -3.07 12.62
CA ASP A 403 8.55 -3.40 13.25
C ASP A 403 8.75 -4.90 13.25
N LEU A 404 7.79 -5.82 13.29
CA LEU A 404 8.09 -7.26 13.20
C LEU A 404 8.44 -7.73 11.79
N ALA A 405 7.98 -7.08 10.72
CA ALA A 405 8.40 -7.39 9.35
C ALA A 405 9.70 -6.66 8.97
N ALA A 406 9.82 -5.39 9.38
CA ALA A 406 11.08 -4.65 9.32
C ALA A 406 12.12 -5.24 10.26
N SER A 407 11.73 -5.82 11.40
CA SER A 407 12.56 -6.57 12.37
C SER A 407 12.69 -8.04 12.05
N GLN A 408 11.90 -8.65 11.17
CA GLN A 408 12.26 -9.95 10.59
C GLN A 408 13.35 -9.75 9.55
N LEU A 409 13.23 -8.68 8.74
CA LEU A 409 14.35 -8.20 7.95
C LEU A 409 15.49 -7.79 8.90
N GLN A 410 15.26 -7.01 9.97
CA GLN A 410 16.29 -6.55 10.90
C GLN A 410 16.88 -7.66 11.74
N ASP A 411 16.17 -8.74 12.05
CA ASP A 411 16.66 -9.91 12.79
C ASP A 411 17.41 -10.85 11.84
N GLU A 412 16.98 -11.01 10.59
CA GLU A 412 17.79 -11.66 9.55
C GLU A 412 19.05 -10.83 9.22
N PHE A 413 18.97 -9.49 9.28
CA PHE A 413 20.07 -8.55 9.05
C PHE A 413 21.00 -8.37 10.27
N GLN A 414 20.47 -8.36 11.49
CA GLN A 414 21.20 -8.21 12.76
C GLN A 414 21.75 -9.56 13.22
N ALA A 415 21.09 -10.70 12.95
CA ALA A 415 21.71 -12.01 13.19
C ALA A 415 22.99 -12.19 12.34
N GLY A 416 23.00 -11.68 11.10
CA GLY A 416 24.19 -11.61 10.25
C GLY A 416 25.25 -10.63 10.77
N ALA A 417 24.85 -9.45 11.25
CA ALA A 417 25.77 -8.44 11.78
C ALA A 417 26.36 -8.77 13.17
N HIS A 418 25.58 -9.41 14.05
CA HIS A 418 26.00 -9.76 15.41
C HIS A 418 26.95 -10.98 15.42
N GLN A 419 26.74 -11.96 14.51
CA GLN A 419 27.71 -13.03 14.28
C GLN A 419 29.03 -12.55 13.65
N ALA A 420 28.99 -11.50 12.82
CA ALA A 420 30.20 -10.88 12.28
C ALA A 420 30.99 -10.11 13.35
N ARG A 421 30.31 -9.39 14.24
CA ARG A 421 30.97 -8.58 15.29
C ARG A 421 31.59 -9.41 16.41
N VAL A 422 30.99 -10.54 16.78
CA VAL A 422 31.57 -11.49 17.77
C VAL A 422 32.83 -12.20 17.23
N LYS A 423 33.00 -12.32 15.90
CA LYS A 423 34.23 -12.86 15.29
C LYS A 423 35.37 -11.83 15.21
N THR A 424 35.08 -10.53 15.20
CA THR A 424 36.10 -9.47 15.14
C THR A 424 36.64 -9.07 16.52
N GLU A 425 35.86 -9.30 17.60
CA GLU A 425 36.28 -9.00 18.99
C GLU A 425 36.94 -10.21 19.70
N ALA A 426 37.08 -11.36 19.01
CA ALA A 426 37.73 -12.58 19.52
C ALA A 426 39.03 -12.95 18.77
N VAL A 427 39.74 -11.93 18.25
CA VAL A 427 41.12 -12.04 17.74
C VAL A 427 42.06 -11.29 18.67
#